data_AF-A0A0G8EE09-F1
#
_entry.id   AF-A0A0G8EE09-F1
#
_cell.length_a   1.000
_cell.length_b   1.000
_cell.length_c   1.000
_cell.angle_alpha   90.00
_cell.angle_beta   90.00
_cell.angle_gamma   90.00
#
_symmetry.space_group_name_H-M   'P 1'
#
loop_
_entity.id
_entity.type
_entity.pdbx_description
1 polymer ?
#
loop_
_entity_poly.entity_id
_entity_poly.type
_entity_poly.pdbx_seq_one_letter_code
_entity_poly.pdbx_strand_id
1 'polypeptide(L)'
;MEFKGIIGSFLAVGLLFTGCSTMQNSNSVKQASGSQNIAQLIELPSNKYSETVAHIKDAITNGKTDICTIDRDGAAEGRKQSLATVPTKKGYDRDEYPMAMCVRRVLV
;
A
#
# COMPACT_ATOMS: atom_id res chain seq x y z
N MET A 1 -50.56 53.71 15.88
CA MET A 1 -50.45 53.33 14.46
C MET A 1 -49.68 52.01 14.45
N GLU A 2 -50.28 50.93 14.95
CA GLU A 2 -51.20 50.01 14.26
C GLU A 2 -50.54 49.32 13.05
N PHE A 3 -50.11 48.08 13.32
CA PHE A 3 -49.44 47.12 12.46
C PHE A 3 -50.45 46.47 11.51
N LYS A 4 -50.14 46.40 10.21
CA LYS A 4 -50.81 45.49 9.26
C LYS A 4 -49.93 45.30 8.02
N GLY A 5 -49.19 44.19 8.00
CA GLY A 5 -48.44 43.68 6.85
C GLY A 5 -48.99 42.32 6.44
N ILE A 6 -49.34 42.20 5.15
CA ILE A 6 -50.18 41.21 4.49
C ILE A 6 -49.55 39.81 4.45
N ILE A 7 -50.36 38.76 4.66
CA ILE A 7 -50.06 37.36 4.33
C ILE A 7 -50.63 37.05 2.93
N GLY A 8 -49.83 36.43 2.06
CA GLY A 8 -50.29 35.78 0.82
C GLY A 8 -49.22 35.85 -0.26
N SER A 9 -48.41 34.80 -0.46
CA SER A 9 -48.66 33.66 -1.36
C SER A 9 -48.18 33.92 -2.79
N PHE A 10 -47.58 32.89 -3.41
CA PHE A 10 -47.02 32.83 -4.78
C PHE A 10 -45.66 33.55 -4.93
N LEU A 11 -44.64 33.05 -5.63
CA LEU A 11 -44.60 32.08 -6.72
C LEU A 11 -43.16 31.56 -6.84
N ALA A 12 -43.02 30.36 -7.39
CA ALA A 12 -41.79 29.60 -7.60
C ALA A 12 -40.53 30.41 -7.98
N VAL A 13 -39.48 30.26 -7.18
CA VAL A 13 -38.07 30.33 -7.59
C VAL A 13 -37.51 28.94 -7.30
N GLY A 14 -37.17 28.08 -8.25
CA GLY A 14 -36.56 28.37 -9.54
C GLY A 14 -35.11 27.91 -9.49
N LEU A 15 -34.92 26.62 -9.78
CA LEU A 15 -33.77 26.04 -10.45
C LEU A 15 -32.42 25.85 -9.71
N LEU A 16 -31.95 24.59 -9.83
CA LEU A 16 -30.56 24.13 -10.00
C LEU A 16 -29.71 23.89 -8.73
N PHE A 17 -30.10 22.88 -7.96
CA PHE A 17 -29.11 21.98 -7.36
C PHE A 17 -28.89 20.77 -8.27
N THR A 18 -28.27 20.99 -9.43
CA THR A 18 -27.56 19.90 -10.14
C THR A 18 -26.22 19.72 -9.42
N GLY A 19 -26.28 19.03 -8.29
CA GLY A 19 -25.10 18.56 -7.57
C GLY A 19 -24.41 17.49 -8.40
N CYS A 20 -23.17 17.77 -8.79
CA CYS A 20 -22.28 16.87 -9.51
C CYS A 20 -22.08 15.58 -8.71
N SER A 21 -22.60 14.45 -9.21
CA SER A 21 -22.23 13.14 -8.71
C SER A 21 -20.82 12.81 -9.20
N THR A 22 -19.80 13.21 -8.44
CA THR A 22 -18.46 12.62 -8.62
C THR A 22 -18.54 11.16 -8.15
N MET A 23 -18.74 10.24 -9.10
CA MET A 23 -18.49 8.82 -8.89
C MET A 23 -16.98 8.66 -8.69
N GLN A 24 -16.54 8.78 -7.44
CA GLN A 24 -15.20 8.39 -7.04
C GLN A 24 -15.17 6.86 -7.02
N ASN A 25 -14.79 6.27 -8.15
CA ASN A 25 -14.32 4.90 -8.22
C ASN A 25 -12.97 4.84 -7.48
N SER A 26 -13.05 4.76 -6.16
CA SER A 26 -11.90 4.59 -5.30
C SER A 26 -11.54 3.11 -5.29
N ASN A 27 -10.68 2.69 -6.23
CA ASN A 27 -9.80 1.56 -5.95
C ASN A 27 -8.97 1.93 -4.72
N SER A 28 -9.45 1.49 -3.56
CA SER A 28 -8.84 1.76 -2.27
C SER A 28 -7.53 0.98 -2.20
N VAL A 29 -6.45 1.60 -2.70
CA VAL A 29 -5.10 1.24 -2.32
C VAL A 29 -5.05 1.46 -0.81
N LYS A 30 -4.94 0.37 -0.03
CA LYS A 30 -4.68 0.47 1.40
C LYS A 30 -3.39 1.27 1.58
N GLN A 31 -3.54 2.52 1.95
CA GLN A 31 -2.45 3.43 2.23
C GLN A 31 -1.69 2.88 3.44
N ALA A 32 -0.47 2.40 3.20
CA ALA A 32 0.47 2.05 4.26
C ALA A 32 0.67 3.30 5.14
N SER A 33 0.51 3.11 6.45
CA SER A 33 0.60 4.18 7.44
C SER A 33 2.03 4.73 7.48
N GLY A 34 2.26 5.85 6.82
CA GLY A 34 3.53 6.57 6.78
C GLY A 34 3.67 7.33 5.47
N SER A 35 4.05 8.61 5.53
CA SER A 35 4.36 9.46 4.38
C SER A 35 5.64 8.97 3.66
N GLN A 36 5.60 7.78 3.08
CA GLN A 36 6.66 7.22 2.25
C GLN A 36 6.22 7.35 0.80
N ASN A 37 7.04 7.97 -0.04
CA ASN A 37 6.74 8.16 -1.45
C ASN A 37 6.93 6.80 -2.17
N ILE A 38 5.84 6.04 -2.32
CA ILE A 38 5.87 4.75 -3.01
C ILE A 38 5.87 5.01 -4.52
N ALA A 39 7.01 4.74 -5.16
CA ALA A 39 7.15 4.92 -6.60
C ALA A 39 6.25 3.95 -7.40
N GLN A 40 6.09 2.72 -6.90
CA GLN A 40 5.29 1.69 -7.57
C GLN A 40 4.80 0.64 -6.58
N LEU A 41 3.55 0.19 -6.79
CA LEU A 41 2.99 -1.01 -6.17
C LEU A 41 3.19 -2.21 -7.12
N ILE A 42 3.66 -3.33 -6.59
CA ILE A 42 3.86 -4.57 -7.35
C ILE A 42 2.99 -5.67 -6.75
N GLU A 43 2.06 -6.19 -7.54
CA GLU A 43 1.28 -7.36 -7.18
C GLU A 43 2.02 -8.65 -7.60
N LEU A 44 2.23 -9.55 -6.65
CA LEU A 44 2.92 -10.81 -6.90
C LEU A 44 1.92 -11.91 -7.33
N PRO A 45 2.17 -12.63 -8.45
CA PRO A 45 1.25 -13.62 -8.97
C PRO A 45 1.32 -14.93 -8.14
N SER A 46 0.52 -15.01 -7.08
CA SER A 46 0.50 -16.16 -6.15
C SER A 46 0.06 -17.48 -6.81
N ASN A 47 -0.66 -17.42 -7.92
CA ASN A 47 -1.05 -18.59 -8.70
C ASN A 47 0.15 -19.24 -9.43
N LYS A 48 1.23 -18.48 -9.65
CA LYS A 48 2.44 -18.96 -10.34
C LYS A 48 3.58 -19.27 -9.37
N TYR A 49 3.73 -18.48 -8.30
CA TYR A 49 4.80 -18.61 -7.32
C TYR A 49 4.23 -18.68 -5.89
N SER A 50 3.42 -19.70 -5.62
CA SER A 50 2.66 -19.83 -4.37
C SER A 50 3.55 -19.89 -3.13
N GLU A 51 4.65 -20.65 -3.17
CA GLU A 51 5.58 -20.80 -2.04
C GLU A 51 6.30 -19.49 -1.71
N THR A 52 6.86 -18.81 -2.71
CA THR A 52 7.52 -17.50 -2.53
C THR A 52 6.54 -16.46 -1.98
N VAL A 53 5.32 -16.40 -2.52
CA VAL A 53 4.32 -15.42 -2.03
C VAL A 53 3.86 -15.76 -0.61
N ALA A 54 3.76 -17.03 -0.24
CA ALA A 54 3.46 -17.43 1.13
C ALA A 54 4.58 -16.97 2.09
N HIS A 55 5.85 -17.21 1.74
CA HIS A 55 7.00 -16.75 2.52
C HIS A 55 7.00 -15.22 2.74
N ILE A 56 6.72 -14.45 1.68
CA ILE A 56 6.63 -12.98 1.77
C ILE A 56 5.48 -12.54 2.69
N LYS A 57 4.30 -13.14 2.54
CA LYS A 57 3.13 -12.83 3.39
C LYS A 57 3.41 -13.13 4.86
N ASP A 58 4.03 -14.27 5.14
CA ASP A 58 4.40 -14.65 6.51
C ASP A 58 5.43 -13.68 7.08
N ALA A 59 6.46 -13.31 6.31
CA ALA A 59 7.47 -12.35 6.76
C ALA A 59 6.87 -10.98 7.09
N ILE A 60 5.96 -10.46 6.24
CA ILE A 60 5.25 -9.20 6.49
C ILE A 60 4.37 -9.31 7.75
N THR A 61 3.64 -10.42 7.90
CA THR A 61 2.80 -10.67 9.08
C THR A 61 3.64 -10.72 10.36
N ASN A 62 4.89 -11.21 10.26
CA ASN A 62 5.87 -11.22 11.34
C ASN A 62 6.66 -9.91 11.49
N GLY A 63 6.18 -8.80 10.92
CA GLY A 63 6.70 -7.46 11.15
C GLY A 63 7.83 -7.01 10.22
N LYS A 64 8.13 -7.76 9.15
CA LYS A 64 8.97 -7.21 8.07
C LYS A 64 8.18 -6.16 7.29
N THR A 65 8.88 -5.16 6.78
CA THR A 65 8.26 -4.13 5.93
C THR A 65 7.82 -4.72 4.59
N ASP A 66 6.69 -4.25 4.09
CA ASP A 66 6.19 -4.48 2.73
C ASP A 66 6.82 -3.53 1.68
N ILE A 67 7.68 -2.60 2.10
CA ILE A 67 8.34 -1.62 1.24
C ILE A 67 9.78 -2.04 0.93
N CYS A 68 10.10 -2.19 -0.35
CA CYS A 68 11.48 -2.35 -0.81
C CYS A 68 12.02 -1.00 -1.30
N THR A 69 12.89 -0.37 -0.51
CA THR A 69 13.75 0.72 -1.02
C THR A 69 14.91 0.07 -1.76
N ILE A 70 14.96 0.21 -3.10
CA ILE A 70 15.90 -0.54 -3.93
C ILE A 70 17.34 -0.05 -3.72
N ASP A 71 18.22 -0.97 -3.32
CA ASP A 71 19.68 -0.82 -3.25
C ASP A 71 20.32 -2.06 -3.87
N ARG A 72 20.79 -1.92 -5.12
CA ARG A 72 21.37 -3.05 -5.86
C ARG A 72 22.83 -3.31 -5.47
N ASP A 73 23.55 -2.28 -5.08
CA ASP A 73 24.98 -2.38 -4.77
C ASP A 73 25.19 -3.13 -3.44
N GLY A 74 24.28 -2.94 -2.47
CA GLY A 74 24.27 -3.65 -1.20
C GLY A 74 23.83 -5.12 -1.26
N ALA A 75 23.34 -5.63 -2.39
CA ALA A 75 22.68 -6.92 -2.47
C ALA A 75 23.58 -8.13 -2.14
N ALA A 76 24.84 -8.11 -2.59
CA ALA A 76 25.76 -9.22 -2.34
C ALA A 76 26.08 -9.40 -0.85
N GLU A 77 26.36 -8.31 -0.14
CA GLU A 77 26.61 -8.33 1.30
C GLU A 77 25.30 -8.60 2.08
N GLY A 78 24.17 -8.08 1.60
CA GLY A 78 22.82 -8.38 2.09
C GLY A 78 22.56 -9.89 2.17
N ARG A 79 22.77 -10.57 1.04
CA ARG A 79 22.58 -12.02 0.90
C ARG A 79 23.55 -12.83 1.76
N LYS A 80 24.81 -12.39 1.84
CA LYS A 80 25.82 -13.05 2.68
C LYS A 80 25.40 -13.03 4.15
N GLN A 81 24.89 -11.90 4.65
CA GLN A 81 24.51 -11.74 6.04
C GLN A 81 23.19 -12.44 6.39
N SER A 82 22.16 -12.31 5.54
CA SER A 82 20.86 -12.97 5.76
C SER A 82 20.97 -14.49 5.77
N LEU A 83 21.86 -15.05 4.94
CA LEU A 83 22.00 -16.50 4.75
C LEU A 83 23.18 -17.12 5.52
N ALA A 84 23.88 -16.35 6.35
CA ALA A 84 25.10 -16.79 7.04
C ALA A 84 24.90 -18.04 7.90
N THR A 85 23.72 -18.20 8.52
CA THR A 85 23.38 -19.31 9.42
C THR A 85 22.36 -20.28 8.85
N VAL A 86 21.94 -20.10 7.59
CA VAL A 86 20.91 -20.93 6.95
C VAL A 86 21.59 -21.96 6.05
N PRO A 87 21.61 -23.27 6.39
CA PRO A 87 22.25 -24.27 5.54
C PRO A 87 21.53 -24.43 4.20
N THR A 88 22.26 -24.89 3.19
CA THR A 88 21.67 -25.27 1.89
C THR A 88 20.89 -26.56 2.00
N LYS A 89 19.82 -26.71 1.22
CA LYS A 89 19.04 -27.94 1.11
C LYS A 89 18.90 -28.32 -0.37
N LYS A 90 19.22 -29.58 -0.71
CA LYS A 90 19.13 -30.05 -2.10
C LYS A 90 17.70 -29.92 -2.62
N GLY A 91 17.54 -29.29 -3.80
CA GLY A 91 16.24 -29.06 -4.43
C GLY A 91 15.50 -27.81 -3.94
N TYR A 92 16.12 -26.99 -3.08
CA TYR A 92 15.52 -25.77 -2.54
C TYR A 92 16.49 -24.59 -2.59
N ASP A 93 15.93 -23.41 -2.86
CA ASP A 93 16.61 -22.14 -2.67
C ASP A 93 16.33 -21.56 -1.28
N ARG A 94 17.24 -20.71 -0.80
CA ARG A 94 17.06 -19.96 0.45
C ARG A 94 16.49 -18.59 0.09
N ASP A 95 15.18 -18.50 0.04
CA ASP A 95 14.48 -17.24 -0.24
C ASP A 95 14.65 -16.23 0.90
N GLU A 96 14.66 -14.94 0.59
CA GLU A 96 14.97 -13.88 1.53
C GLU A 96 13.88 -12.80 1.52
N TYR A 97 13.32 -12.49 2.70
CA TYR A 97 12.46 -11.33 2.86
C TYR A 97 12.78 -10.53 4.13
N PRO A 98 13.07 -9.21 4.04
CA PRO A 98 13.16 -8.41 2.82
C PRO A 98 14.25 -8.91 1.85
N MET A 99 14.04 -8.71 0.54
CA MET A 99 14.99 -9.16 -0.48
C MET A 99 16.35 -8.47 -0.28
N ALA A 100 17.44 -9.15 -0.63
CA ALA A 100 18.79 -8.61 -0.48
C ALA A 100 19.02 -7.27 -1.21
N MET A 101 18.29 -7.05 -2.31
CA MET A 101 18.32 -5.79 -3.08
C MET A 101 17.49 -4.64 -2.47
N CYS A 102 16.96 -4.83 -1.26
CA CYS A 102 16.23 -3.81 -0.52
C CYS A 102 17.09 -3.33 0.65
N VAL A 103 17.09 -2.03 0.90
CA VAL A 103 17.75 -1.44 2.07
C VAL A 103 17.24 -2.10 3.34
N ARG A 104 18.13 -2.71 4.10
CA ARG A 104 17.86 -3.18 5.46
C ARG A 104 17.98 -1.97 6.39
N ARG A 105 16.86 -1.27 6.64
CA ARG A 105 16.83 -0.25 7.70
C ARG A 105 17.15 -0.95 9.03
N VAL A 106 18.39 -0.83 9.48
CA VAL A 106 18.70 -0.88 10.91
C VAL A 106 18.18 0.44 11.45
N LEU A 107 17.11 0.41 12.24
CA LEU A 107 16.79 1.55 13.07
C LEU A 107 17.98 1.68 14.04
N VAL A 108 18.85 2.65 13.76
CA VAL A 108 19.86 3.12 14.71
C VAL A 108 19.16 4.06 15.68
#